data_AF-A0AA42QFT1-F1
#
_entry.id   AF-A0AA42QFT1-F1
#
_cell.length_a   1.000
_cell.length_b   1.000
_cell.length_c   1.000
_cell.angle_alpha   90.00
_cell.angle_beta   90.00
_cell.angle_gamma   90.00
#
_symmetry.space_group_name_H-M   'P 1'
#
loop_
_entity.id
_entity.type
_entity.pdbx_description
1 polymer ?
#
loop_
_entity_poly.entity_id
_entity_poly.type
_entity_poly.pdbx_seq_one_letter_code
_entity_poly.pdbx_strand_id
1 'polypeptide(L)'
;MTSTPLAGVRAGFRNLLKQYAGFFIVSGTGLVIAVGLLWLLVHLVHLPVGWANAIADTSAATFVFLVSRQRIFDGAGGHDGLKYLAWLAWQAVHIMLISLALAWLTSTFGPRLYDITSGSPETLLKIAITPFTMTLNFVVARLLLHSGNAKENP
;
A
#
# COMPACT_ATOMS: atom_id res chain seq x y z
N MET A 1 -18.40 6.11 -37.54
CA MET A 1 -17.27 5.34 -37.00
C MET A 1 -17.61 4.98 -35.55
N THR A 2 -18.22 3.81 -35.34
CA THR A 2 -18.67 3.33 -34.04
C THR A 2 -17.54 2.53 -33.41
N SER A 3 -16.89 3.08 -32.39
CA SER A 3 -16.04 2.29 -31.50
C SER A 3 -16.88 1.18 -30.88
N THR A 4 -16.53 -0.08 -31.14
CA THR A 4 -17.26 -1.25 -30.62
C THR A 4 -17.20 -1.25 -29.08
N PRO A 5 -18.29 -1.53 -28.36
CA PRO A 5 -18.32 -1.52 -26.88
C PRO A 5 -17.23 -2.39 -26.25
N LEU A 6 -16.87 -3.50 -26.91
CA LEU A 6 -15.82 -4.43 -26.49
C LEU A 6 -14.41 -3.81 -26.52
N ALA A 7 -14.13 -2.87 -27.43
CA ALA A 7 -12.83 -2.19 -27.51
C ALA A 7 -12.62 -1.25 -26.31
N GLY A 8 -13.70 -0.57 -25.88
CA GLY A 8 -13.68 0.30 -24.69
C GLY A 8 -13.45 -0.48 -23.39
N VAL A 9 -14.13 -1.61 -23.21
CA VAL A 9 -13.97 -2.48 -22.03
C VAL A 9 -12.55 -3.03 -21.92
N ARG A 10 -11.97 -3.51 -23.05
CA ARG A 10 -10.59 -4.01 -23.08
C ARG A 10 -9.57 -2.92 -22.75
N ALA A 11 -9.75 -1.72 -23.29
CA ALA A 11 -8.87 -0.58 -23.02
C ALA A 11 -8.91 -0.17 -21.53
N GLY A 12 -10.10 -0.13 -20.93
CA GLY A 12 -10.28 0.17 -19.50
C GLY A 12 -9.62 -0.88 -18.59
N PHE A 13 -9.82 -2.16 -18.89
CA PHE A 13 -9.19 -3.25 -18.13
C PHE A 13 -7.66 -3.21 -18.22
N ARG A 14 -7.11 -2.98 -19.42
CA ARG A 14 -5.66 -2.81 -19.62
C ARG A 14 -5.10 -1.64 -18.81
N ASN A 15 -5.82 -0.52 -18.76
CA ASN A 15 -5.41 0.63 -17.97
C ASN A 15 -5.40 0.33 -16.47
N LEU A 16 -6.43 -0.37 -15.98
CA LEU A 16 -6.51 -0.80 -14.58
C LEU A 16 -5.36 -1.74 -14.20
N LEU A 17 -5.03 -2.71 -15.04
CA LEU A 17 -3.90 -3.61 -14.83
C LEU A 17 -2.57 -2.84 -14.80
N LYS A 18 -2.38 -1.87 -15.70
CA LYS A 18 -1.18 -1.02 -15.72
C LYS A 18 -1.05 -0.21 -14.42
N GLN A 19 -2.15 0.38 -13.94
CA GLN A 19 -2.16 1.12 -12.69
C GLN A 19 -1.86 0.21 -11.48
N TYR A 20 -2.48 -0.98 -11.44
CA TYR A 20 -2.25 -1.96 -10.38
C TYR A 20 -0.79 -2.41 -10.34
N ALA A 21 -0.22 -2.81 -11.48
CA ALA A 21 1.17 -3.24 -11.58
C ALA A 21 2.14 -2.11 -11.18
N GLY A 22 1.90 -0.88 -11.66
CA GLY A 22 2.69 0.28 -11.27
C GLY A 22 2.61 0.54 -9.76
N PHE A 23 1.42 0.41 -9.17
CA PHE A 23 1.22 0.64 -7.74
C PHE A 23 1.88 -0.42 -6.88
N PHE A 24 1.86 -1.68 -7.34
CA PHE A 24 2.52 -2.79 -6.68
C PHE A 24 4.04 -2.55 -6.62
N ILE A 25 4.66 -2.10 -7.72
CA ILE A 25 6.09 -1.76 -7.76
C ILE A 25 6.42 -0.59 -6.83
N VAL A 26 5.62 0.47 -6.84
CA VAL A 26 5.80 1.63 -5.95
C VAL A 26 5.63 1.23 -4.49
N SER A 27 4.64 0.41 -4.17
CA SER A 27 4.41 -0.10 -2.81
C SER A 27 5.52 -1.02 -2.33
N GLY A 28 6.04 -1.89 -3.21
CA GLY A 28 7.22 -2.71 -2.93
C GLY A 28 8.46 -1.86 -2.65
N THR A 29 8.65 -0.77 -3.40
CA THR A 29 9.73 0.19 -3.13
C THR A 29 9.54 0.89 -1.80
N GLY A 30 8.31 1.29 -1.47
CA GLY A 30 7.94 1.82 -0.16
C GLY A 30 8.28 0.86 0.98
N LEU A 31 8.01 -0.43 0.82
CA LEU A 31 8.38 -1.47 1.79
C LEU A 31 9.90 -1.54 2.00
N VAL A 32 10.69 -1.51 0.93
CA VAL A 32 12.16 -1.50 1.03
C VAL A 32 12.65 -0.23 1.76
N ILE A 33 12.05 0.92 1.47
CA ILE A 33 12.33 2.19 2.18
C ILE A 33 12.02 2.05 3.67
N ALA A 34 10.86 1.51 4.04
CA ALA A 34 10.46 1.33 5.43
C ALA A 34 11.45 0.42 6.19
N VAL A 35 11.79 -0.74 5.61
CA VAL A 35 12.75 -1.69 6.23
C VAL A 35 14.14 -1.06 6.36
N GLY A 36 14.62 -0.39 5.32
CA GLY A 36 15.93 0.27 5.32
C GLY A 36 16.01 1.42 6.33
N LEU A 37 14.97 2.26 6.40
CA LEU A 37 14.89 3.35 7.37
C LEU A 37 14.77 2.84 8.80
N LEU A 38 13.96 1.81 9.04
CA LEU A 38 13.84 1.19 10.35
C LEU A 38 15.21 0.68 10.83
N TRP A 39 15.91 -0.08 9.97
CA TRP A 39 17.23 -0.61 10.28
C TRP A 39 18.23 0.51 10.58
N LEU A 40 18.27 1.55 9.74
CA LEU A 40 19.16 2.71 9.92
C LEU A 40 18.88 3.45 11.24
N LEU A 41 17.60 3.73 11.52
CA LEU A 41 17.20 4.49 12.71
C LEU A 41 17.48 3.71 14.00
N VAL A 42 17.27 2.39 14.00
CA VAL A 42 17.53 1.55 15.17
C VAL A 42 19.03 1.33 15.38
N HIS A 43 19.79 1.02 14.33
CA HIS A 43 21.18 0.58 14.48
C HIS A 43 22.22 1.68 14.36
N LEU A 44 21.95 2.76 13.62
CA LEU A 44 22.89 3.88 13.48
C LEU A 44 22.49 5.08 14.36
N VAL A 45 21.19 5.38 14.45
CA VAL A 45 20.69 6.52 15.23
C VAL A 45 20.31 6.13 16.66
N HIS A 46 20.26 4.82 16.97
CA HIS A 46 19.90 4.28 18.29
C HIS A 46 18.52 4.75 18.78
N LEU A 47 17.59 4.98 17.85
CA LEU A 47 16.23 5.39 18.16
C LEU A 47 15.44 4.19 18.72
N PRO A 48 14.53 4.40 19.71
CA PRO A 48 13.65 3.33 20.15
C PRO A 48 12.83 2.76 18.98
N VAL A 49 12.71 1.43 18.92
CA VAL A 49 12.09 0.70 17.79
C VAL A 49 10.71 1.23 17.43
N GLY A 50 9.89 1.59 18.44
CA GLY A 50 8.56 2.16 18.20
C GLY A 50 8.59 3.49 17.42
N TRP A 51 9.47 4.41 17.81
CA TRP A 51 9.63 5.69 17.12
C TRP A 51 10.29 5.53 15.74
N ALA A 52 11.30 4.65 15.65
CA ALA A 52 11.96 4.33 14.39
C ALA A 52 10.95 3.78 13.37
N ASN A 53 10.09 2.86 13.80
CA ASN A 53 9.07 2.26 12.96
C ASN A 53 8.00 3.27 12.51
N ALA A 54 7.51 4.13 13.42
CA ALA A 54 6.56 5.17 13.06
C ALA A 54 7.11 6.14 11.99
N ILE A 55 8.38 6.57 12.12
CA ILE A 55 9.04 7.44 11.15
C ILE A 55 9.24 6.72 9.81
N ALA A 56 9.73 5.48 9.84
CA ALA A 56 9.98 4.68 8.64
C ALA A 56 8.69 4.41 7.85
N ASP A 57 7.63 3.95 8.52
CA ASP A 57 6.35 3.64 7.90
C ASP A 57 5.66 4.89 7.36
N THR A 58 5.71 6.01 8.10
CA THR A 58 5.13 7.29 7.62
C THR A 58 5.88 7.80 6.39
N SER A 59 7.21 7.67 6.38
CA SER A 59 8.05 8.08 5.24
C SER A 59 7.75 7.24 4.01
N ALA A 60 7.65 5.92 4.17
CA ALA A 60 7.29 5.00 3.09
C ALA A 60 5.86 5.25 2.57
N ALA A 61 4.89 5.43 3.46
CA ALA A 61 3.51 5.74 3.09
C ALA A 61 3.42 7.06 2.32
N THR A 62 4.20 8.07 2.72
CA THR A 62 4.28 9.36 2.03
C THR A 62 4.89 9.22 0.65
N PHE A 63 5.99 8.48 0.53
CA PHE A 63 6.59 8.15 -0.75
C PHE A 63 5.59 7.47 -1.69
N VAL A 64 4.91 6.42 -1.21
CA VAL A 64 3.93 5.67 -2.02
C VAL A 64 2.82 6.59 -2.50
N PHE A 65 2.29 7.46 -1.64
CA PHE A 65 1.25 8.42 -2.02
C PHE A 65 1.72 9.39 -3.11
N LEU A 66 2.85 10.06 -2.89
CA LEU A 66 3.36 11.09 -3.80
C LEU A 66 3.72 10.51 -5.17
N VAL A 67 4.43 9.38 -5.19
CA VAL A 67 4.84 8.73 -6.45
C VAL A 67 3.62 8.14 -7.16
N SER A 68 2.69 7.51 -6.45
CA SER A 68 1.48 6.97 -7.07
C SER A 68 0.64 8.08 -7.71
N ARG A 69 0.48 9.21 -7.02
CA ARG A 69 -0.19 10.37 -7.59
C ARG A 69 0.48 10.85 -8.88
N GLN A 70 1.80 11.07 -8.85
CA GLN A 70 2.52 11.69 -9.96
C GLN A 70 2.73 10.75 -11.15
N ARG A 71 2.91 9.44 -10.89
CA ARG A 71 3.37 8.48 -11.91
C ARG A 71 2.33 7.45 -12.33
N ILE A 72 1.29 7.24 -11.52
CA ILE A 72 0.28 6.18 -11.76
C ILE A 72 -1.08 6.76 -12.09
N PHE A 73 -1.47 7.84 -11.40
CA PHE A 73 -2.79 8.45 -11.52
C PHE A 73 -2.77 9.85 -12.17
N ASP A 74 -1.71 10.16 -12.92
CA ASP A 74 -1.54 11.38 -13.73
C ASP A 74 -1.95 12.69 -13.01
N GLY A 75 -1.34 12.94 -11.85
CA GLY A 75 -1.37 14.27 -11.23
C GLY A 75 -2.76 14.77 -10.82
N ALA A 76 -3.69 13.87 -10.52
CA ALA A 76 -5.09 14.16 -10.20
C ALA A 76 -5.32 15.52 -9.51
N GLY A 77 -6.01 16.43 -10.21
CA GLY A 77 -6.38 17.76 -9.73
C GLY A 77 -7.22 17.75 -8.44
N GLY A 78 -7.31 18.90 -7.77
CA GLY A 78 -8.04 19.11 -6.52
C GLY A 78 -7.19 19.30 -5.25
N HIS A 79 -7.83 19.20 -4.07
CA HIS A 79 -7.21 19.47 -2.77
C HIS A 79 -6.26 18.35 -2.30
N ASP A 80 -4.99 18.46 -2.71
CA ASP A 80 -3.94 17.47 -2.42
C ASP A 80 -3.72 17.18 -0.93
N GLY A 81 -3.82 18.21 -0.08
CA GLY A 81 -3.65 18.06 1.37
C GLY A 81 -4.73 17.16 1.99
N LEU A 82 -5.99 17.30 1.59
CA LEU A 82 -7.09 16.47 2.09
C LEU A 82 -6.97 15.01 1.65
N LYS A 83 -6.55 14.77 0.40
CA LYS A 83 -6.30 13.41 -0.10
C LYS A 83 -5.14 12.75 0.65
N TYR A 84 -4.09 13.52 0.97
CA TYR A 84 -2.97 13.03 1.76
C TYR A 84 -3.37 12.74 3.22
N LEU A 85 -4.15 13.61 3.86
CA LEU A 85 -4.67 13.37 5.20
C LEU A 85 -5.58 12.13 5.24
N ALA A 86 -6.46 11.96 4.25
CA ALA A 86 -7.28 10.75 4.12
C ALA A 86 -6.43 9.50 3.91
N TRP A 87 -5.33 9.60 3.14
CA TRP A 87 -4.37 8.52 2.98
C TRP A 87 -3.67 8.16 4.30
N LEU A 88 -3.21 9.14 5.07
CA LEU A 88 -2.57 8.89 6.38
C LEU A 88 -3.57 8.28 7.38
N ALA A 89 -4.80 8.78 7.42
CA ALA A 89 -5.87 8.22 8.25
C ALA A 89 -6.16 6.75 7.85
N TRP A 90 -6.21 6.47 6.56
CA TRP A 90 -6.31 5.11 6.05
C TRP A 90 -5.13 4.24 6.50
N GLN A 91 -3.89 4.72 6.41
CA GLN A 91 -2.73 3.93 6.83
C GLN A 91 -2.80 3.55 8.31
N ALA A 92 -3.24 4.45 9.19
CA ALA A 92 -3.42 4.13 10.61
C ALA A 92 -4.46 3.00 10.83
N VAL A 93 -5.62 3.11 10.18
CA VAL A 93 -6.67 2.08 10.26
C VAL A 93 -6.18 0.76 9.66
N HIS A 94 -5.52 0.83 8.52
CA HIS A 94 -5.01 -0.34 7.81
C HIS A 94 -3.97 -1.09 8.65
N ILE A 95 -3.04 -0.40 9.31
CA ILE A 95 -2.07 -1.02 10.21
C ILE A 95 -2.78 -1.77 11.34
N MET A 96 -3.81 -1.18 11.95
CA MET A 96 -4.60 -1.86 12.99
C MET A 96 -5.30 -3.12 12.46
N LEU A 97 -5.95 -3.02 11.29
CA LEU A 97 -6.65 -4.15 10.66
C LEU A 97 -5.69 -5.31 10.32
N ILE A 98 -4.54 -5.01 9.73
CA ILE A 98 -3.55 -6.02 9.38
C ILE A 98 -2.90 -6.62 10.61
N SER A 99 -2.65 -5.82 11.66
CA SER A 99 -2.12 -6.34 12.93
C SER A 99 -3.09 -7.31 13.58
N LEU A 100 -4.40 -6.98 13.61
CA LEU A 100 -5.43 -7.86 14.14
C LEU A 100 -5.58 -9.14 13.29
N ALA A 101 -5.56 -9.00 11.96
CA ALA A 101 -5.62 -10.13 11.05
C ALA A 101 -4.41 -11.07 11.23
N LEU A 102 -3.19 -10.53 11.35
CA LEU A 102 -1.99 -11.32 11.56
C LEU A 102 -2.01 -12.03 12.92
N ALA A 103 -2.48 -11.37 13.98
CA ALA A 103 -2.66 -11.99 15.29
C ALA A 103 -3.65 -13.16 15.24
N TRP A 104 -4.81 -12.95 14.60
CA TRP A 104 -5.82 -14.00 14.41
C TRP A 104 -5.28 -15.17 13.58
N LEU A 105 -4.62 -14.88 12.44
CA LEU A 105 -4.01 -15.90 11.58
C LEU A 105 -2.94 -16.70 12.32
N THR A 106 -2.09 -16.03 13.09
CA THR A 106 -1.01 -16.68 13.86
C THR A 106 -1.60 -17.56 14.95
N SER A 107 -2.63 -17.11 15.67
CA SER A 107 -3.31 -17.94 16.67
C SER A 107 -4.02 -19.16 16.08
N THR A 108 -4.56 -19.05 14.86
CA THR A 108 -5.37 -20.09 14.21
C THR A 108 -4.50 -21.10 13.46
N PHE A 109 -3.49 -20.64 12.73
CA PHE A 109 -2.68 -21.45 11.82
C PHE A 109 -1.24 -21.63 12.31
N GLY A 110 -0.74 -20.78 13.21
CA GLY A 110 0.64 -20.80 13.71
C GLY A 110 1.10 -22.16 14.22
N PRO A 111 0.32 -22.89 15.06
CA PRO A 111 0.71 -24.22 15.53
C PRO A 111 0.94 -25.24 14.41
N ARG A 112 0.21 -25.13 13.29
CA ARG A 112 0.34 -26.02 12.12
C ARG A 112 1.49 -25.61 11.19
N LEU A 113 1.89 -24.35 11.26
CA LEU A 113 2.93 -23.78 10.42
C LEU A 113 4.30 -23.77 11.10
N TYR A 114 4.38 -24.02 12.41
CA TYR A 114 5.60 -23.93 13.20
C TYR A 114 6.73 -24.81 12.63
N ASP A 115 6.43 -26.07 12.32
CA ASP A 115 7.40 -27.03 11.78
C ASP A 115 7.86 -26.67 10.36
N ILE A 116 6.96 -26.08 9.56
CA ILE A 116 7.24 -25.67 8.17
C ILE A 116 8.10 -24.40 8.13
N THR A 117 7.94 -23.53 9.12
CA THR A 117 8.52 -22.17 9.14
C THR A 117 9.76 -22.05 10.02
N SER A 118 10.34 -23.18 10.44
CA SER A 118 11.50 -23.24 11.33
C SER A 118 11.31 -22.38 12.59
N GLY A 119 10.09 -22.39 13.14
CA GLY A 119 9.74 -21.65 14.36
C GLY A 119 9.30 -20.18 14.16
N SER A 120 9.07 -19.72 12.92
CA SER A 120 8.61 -18.35 12.64
C SER A 120 7.36 -18.26 11.75
N PRO A 121 6.21 -18.80 12.21
CA PRO A 121 4.97 -18.83 11.40
C PRO A 121 4.46 -17.43 11.02
N GLU A 122 4.76 -16.44 11.86
CA GLU A 122 4.44 -15.02 11.64
C GLU A 122 5.03 -14.48 10.34
N THR A 123 6.26 -14.88 9.99
CA THR A 123 6.94 -14.43 8.78
C THR A 123 6.21 -14.92 7.53
N LEU A 124 5.85 -16.20 7.50
CA LEU A 124 5.13 -16.80 6.37
C LEU A 124 3.75 -16.18 6.20
N LEU A 125 3.02 -16.00 7.31
CA LEU A 125 1.69 -15.37 7.29
C LEU A 125 1.77 -13.91 6.86
N LYS A 126 2.81 -13.18 7.27
CA LYS A 126 3.07 -11.81 6.82
C LYS A 126 3.35 -11.74 5.32
N ILE A 127 4.16 -12.66 4.78
CA ILE A 127 4.40 -12.75 3.34
C ILE A 127 3.09 -13.05 2.59
N ALA A 128 2.28 -13.97 3.11
CA ALA A 128 1.00 -14.35 2.50
C ALA A 128 -0.04 -13.22 2.51
N ILE A 129 -0.14 -12.43 3.59
CA ILE A 129 -1.12 -11.34 3.69
C ILE A 129 -0.68 -10.09 2.91
N THR A 130 0.63 -9.86 2.75
CA THR A 130 1.18 -8.67 2.08
C THR A 130 0.55 -8.36 0.71
N PRO A 131 0.41 -9.28 -0.26
CA PRO A 131 -0.23 -8.97 -1.54
C PRO A 131 -1.70 -8.54 -1.41
N PHE A 132 -2.43 -9.05 -0.42
CA PHE A 132 -3.79 -8.60 -0.12
C PHE A 132 -3.77 -7.16 0.43
N THR A 133 -2.83 -6.85 1.34
CA THR A 133 -2.66 -5.50 1.88
C THR A 133 -2.32 -4.48 0.79
N MET A 134 -1.44 -4.84 -0.15
CA MET A 134 -1.09 -3.98 -1.29
C MET A 134 -2.28 -3.75 -2.22
N THR A 135 -3.14 -4.77 -2.37
CA THR A 135 -4.36 -4.65 -3.16
C THR A 135 -5.39 -3.72 -2.51
N LEU A 136 -5.58 -3.82 -1.19
CA LEU A 136 -6.46 -2.89 -0.45
C LEU A 136 -5.93 -1.46 -0.54
N ASN A 137 -4.62 -1.27 -0.35
CA ASN A 137 -3.97 0.02 -0.52
C ASN A 137 -4.15 0.58 -1.93
N PHE A 138 -4.06 -0.27 -2.97
CA PHE A 138 -4.33 0.14 -4.35
C PHE A 138 -5.77 0.65 -4.53
N VAL A 139 -6.75 -0.09 -4.00
CA VAL A 139 -8.17 0.29 -4.11
C VAL A 139 -8.38 1.66 -3.47
N VAL A 140 -7.87 1.88 -2.26
CA VAL A 140 -8.02 3.16 -1.57
C VAL A 140 -7.26 4.28 -2.29
N ALA A 141 -6.02 4.05 -2.71
CA ALA A 141 -5.25 5.03 -3.48
C ALA A 141 -5.98 5.42 -4.77
N ARG A 142 -6.54 4.44 -5.48
CA ARG A 142 -7.33 4.68 -6.68
C ARG A 142 -8.60 5.46 -6.36
N LEU A 143 -9.33 5.15 -5.29
CA LEU A 143 -10.53 5.90 -4.89
C LEU A 143 -10.20 7.36 -4.54
N LEU A 144 -9.12 7.61 -3.81
CA LEU A 144 -8.71 8.95 -3.40
C LEU A 144 -8.16 9.78 -4.57
N LEU A 145 -7.38 9.16 -5.46
CA LEU A 145 -6.67 9.87 -6.52
C LEU A 145 -7.49 9.94 -7.81
N HIS A 146 -8.23 8.89 -8.19
CA HIS A 146 -9.02 8.88 -9.42
C HIS A 146 -10.31 9.71 -9.34
N SER A 147 -10.90 9.88 -8.15
CA SER A 147 -12.15 10.63 -7.95
C SER A 147 -12.01 12.15 -8.17
N GLY A 148 -10.79 12.68 -8.19
CA GLY A 148 -10.53 14.11 -8.45
C GLY A 148 -10.75 14.53 -9.90
N ASN A 149 -10.57 13.63 -10.86
CA ASN A 149 -10.63 13.97 -12.30
C ASN A 149 -12.07 14.18 -12.83
N ALA A 150 -13.10 13.84 -12.05
CA ALA A 150 -14.49 13.96 -12.49
C ALA A 150 -15.11 15.34 -12.24
N LYS A 151 -14.44 16.24 -11.50
CA LYS A 151 -14.99 17.55 -11.10
C LYS A 151 -14.36 18.77 -11.81
N GLU A 152 -13.40 18.57 -12.70
CA GLU A 152 -12.67 19.65 -13.40
C GLU A 152 -12.95 19.71 -14.92
N ASN A 153 -14.13 19.27 -15.37
CA ASN A 153 -14.66 19.66 -16.69
C ASN A 153 -15.72 20.75 -16.48
N PRO A 154 -15.38 22.05 -16.57
CA PRO A 154 -16.36 23.10 -16.82
C PRO A 154 -16.98 22.98 -18.23
#